data_AF-A0A8H6L089-F1
#
_entry.id   AF-A0A8H6L089-F1
#
_cell.length_a   1.000
_cell.length_b   1.000
_cell.length_c   1.000
_cell.angle_alpha   90.00
_cell.angle_beta   90.00
_cell.angle_gamma   90.00
#
_symmetry.space_group_name_H-M   'P 1'
#
loop_
_entity.id
_entity.type
_entity.pdbx_description
1 polymer ?
#
loop_
_entity_poly.entity_id
_entity_poly.type
_entity_poly.pdbx_seq_one_letter_code
_entity_poly.pdbx_strand_id
1 'polypeptide(L)'
;MSHALHMSPLALYIEQVSGQQPVCPCPDPRVTTYPPSPPKNLIFDSLHSTPMLDNTRTNRILVYPGSFNPPHRGHLHLLKHVFLRGVHDLNIIAAIIHPGSDRDERCLLWKQDLCFPSWAWVYESSTTPFTTFLERLILATKKDGFSLEFVPLYGAGMGSPSSPPGPVYGCKTVILSDAARAADFQRSSGRLRDFFGCTKWRRIRVDQDELRRHARAMARYALEYMKTVNRGEALGMLNDGPGYVEKATEKIVAKATEELKAVITCRREVGGRTLTLRFVKCEDVDSRAEYNDISSTILRKAMREKKGVKLKEALDWMALSPHLLWRYQAPWIDKARLGTGCCTSFQALTEEFRVPEESTFFEKPPSLEELGLVEAVPSSLEKPPPLEDTTSHDLSPSFEETQSLDDSLLRKEPSGMTNKKRRFSETELETWRCMNSLCRGRGGFLRVTR
;
A
#
# COMPACT_ATOMS: atom_id res chain seq x y z
N MET A 1 1.78 -28.26 -48.50
CA MET A 1 1.43 -26.87 -48.17
C MET A 1 0.47 -26.89 -46.98
N SER A 2 1.00 -26.71 -45.77
CA SER A 2 0.23 -26.35 -44.58
C SER A 2 1.24 -25.82 -43.56
N HIS A 3 1.28 -24.50 -43.39
CA HIS A 3 2.09 -23.84 -42.39
C HIS A 3 1.30 -23.80 -41.09
N ALA A 4 1.67 -24.64 -40.13
CA ALA A 4 1.27 -24.48 -38.74
C ALA A 4 2.08 -23.33 -38.14
N LEU A 5 1.41 -22.24 -37.80
CA LEU A 5 2.00 -21.12 -37.05
C LEU A 5 2.22 -21.56 -35.61
N HIS A 6 3.48 -21.80 -35.26
CA HIS A 6 3.92 -21.92 -33.87
C HIS A 6 3.77 -20.56 -33.20
N MET A 7 2.77 -20.41 -32.33
CA MET A 7 2.67 -19.25 -31.44
C MET A 7 3.75 -19.32 -30.36
N SER A 8 4.38 -18.18 -30.08
CA SER A 8 5.38 -18.00 -29.03
C SER A 8 4.76 -18.15 -27.63
N PRO A 9 5.44 -18.77 -26.65
CA PRO A 9 5.01 -18.85 -25.24
C PRO A 9 4.67 -17.49 -24.60
N LEU A 10 5.14 -16.38 -25.18
CA LEU A 10 4.88 -15.02 -24.73
C LEU A 10 3.43 -14.56 -24.94
N ALA A 11 2.70 -15.14 -25.91
CA ALA A 11 1.30 -14.78 -26.19
C ALA A 11 0.33 -15.37 -25.16
N LEU A 12 0.59 -16.60 -24.70
CA LEU A 12 -0.21 -17.28 -23.66
C LEU A 12 -0.06 -16.63 -22.28
N TYR A 13 1.09 -16.05 -21.97
CA TYR A 13 1.36 -15.46 -20.65
C TYR A 13 0.76 -14.06 -20.44
N ILE A 14 0.52 -13.31 -21.51
CA ILE A 14 -0.05 -11.94 -21.43
C ILE A 14 -1.57 -11.98 -21.33
N GLU A 15 -2.25 -12.92 -21.99
CA GLU A 15 -3.71 -13.11 -21.85
C GLU A 15 -4.11 -13.59 -20.45
N GLN A 16 -3.26 -14.39 -19.80
CA GLN A 16 -3.55 -14.97 -18.48
C GLN A 16 -3.49 -13.93 -17.34
N VAL A 17 -2.81 -12.80 -17.54
CA VAL A 17 -2.66 -11.71 -16.55
C VAL A 17 -3.69 -10.59 -16.76
N SER A 18 -4.37 -10.53 -17.92
CA SER A 18 -5.39 -9.52 -18.24
C SER A 18 -6.82 -9.94 -17.92
N GLY A 19 -7.08 -11.20 -17.52
CA GLY A 19 -8.43 -11.72 -17.33
C GLY A 19 -8.75 -12.30 -15.95
N GLN A 20 -7.77 -12.42 -15.04
CA GLN A 20 -8.01 -12.95 -13.70
C GLN A 20 -7.25 -12.13 -12.67
N GLN A 21 -7.94 -11.32 -11.89
CA GLN A 21 -7.43 -11.00 -10.56
C GLN A 21 -7.28 -12.32 -9.81
N PRO A 22 -6.16 -12.57 -9.10
CA PRO A 22 -6.10 -13.71 -8.20
C PRO A 22 -7.20 -13.50 -7.15
N VAL A 23 -8.29 -14.26 -7.30
CA VAL A 23 -9.23 -14.50 -6.20
C VAL A 23 -8.33 -15.03 -5.09
N CYS A 24 -8.20 -14.27 -3.99
CA CYS A 24 -7.54 -14.80 -2.80
C CYS A 24 -8.30 -16.10 -2.48
N PRO A 25 -7.68 -17.29 -2.61
CA PRO A 25 -8.40 -18.51 -2.33
C PRO A 25 -8.82 -18.41 -0.87
N CYS A 26 -10.13 -18.33 -0.62
CA CYS A 26 -10.66 -18.54 0.71
C CYS A 26 -10.13 -19.92 1.12
N PRO A 27 -9.41 -20.05 2.25
CA PRO A 27 -8.95 -21.36 2.70
C PRO A 27 -10.17 -22.28 2.80
N ASP A 28 -10.08 -23.46 2.19
CA ASP A 28 -11.10 -24.50 2.34
C ASP A 28 -11.25 -24.77 3.86
N PRO A 29 -12.45 -24.58 4.44
CA PRO A 29 -12.67 -24.75 5.87
C PRO A 29 -12.42 -26.18 6.37
N ARG A 30 -12.18 -27.15 5.48
CA ARG A 30 -11.84 -28.55 5.82
C ARG A 30 -10.34 -28.83 5.89
N VAL A 31 -9.48 -27.87 5.52
CA VAL A 31 -8.02 -28.04 5.56
C VAL A 31 -7.46 -27.24 6.74
N THR A 32 -7.13 -27.93 7.83
CA THR A 32 -6.55 -27.34 9.06
C THR A 32 -5.05 -27.04 8.95
N THR A 33 -4.40 -27.40 7.83
CA THR A 33 -3.03 -27.00 7.55
C THR A 33 -3.06 -25.66 6.84
N TYR A 34 -2.37 -24.66 7.39
CA TYR A 34 -2.11 -23.38 6.71
C TYR A 34 -1.78 -23.64 5.24
N PRO A 35 -2.37 -22.87 4.29
CA PRO A 35 -2.08 -23.09 2.89
C PRO A 35 -0.56 -23.00 2.67
N PRO A 36 0.03 -23.87 1.83
CA PRO A 36 1.41 -23.69 1.42
C PRO A 36 1.57 -22.24 0.93
N SER A 37 2.70 -21.63 1.30
CA SER A 37 3.08 -20.30 0.84
C SER A 37 2.68 -20.12 -0.63
N PRO A 38 2.04 -18.99 -1.00
CA PRO A 38 1.48 -18.80 -2.33
C PRO A 38 2.51 -19.14 -3.42
N PRO A 39 2.08 -19.73 -4.55
CA PRO A 39 2.98 -20.21 -5.59
C PRO A 39 3.99 -19.12 -5.97
N LYS A 40 5.27 -19.51 -6.03
CA LYS A 40 6.45 -18.66 -6.28
C LYS A 40 6.46 -17.94 -7.65
N ASN A 41 5.34 -17.88 -8.37
CA ASN A 41 5.20 -17.25 -9.68
C ASN A 41 4.65 -15.80 -9.63
N LEU A 42 4.60 -15.18 -8.45
CA LEU A 42 4.20 -13.77 -8.27
C LEU A 42 5.32 -12.77 -8.61
N ILE A 43 6.25 -13.08 -9.52
CA ILE A 43 7.38 -12.18 -9.82
C ILE A 43 6.87 -10.78 -10.22
N PHE A 44 5.72 -10.68 -10.91
CA PHE A 44 5.15 -9.37 -11.27
C PHE A 44 4.21 -8.74 -10.24
N ASP A 45 3.49 -9.52 -9.42
CA ASP A 45 2.69 -8.98 -8.31
C ASP A 45 3.55 -8.56 -7.11
N SER A 46 4.75 -9.14 -6.98
CA SER A 46 5.79 -8.73 -6.02
C SER A 46 6.78 -7.70 -6.58
N LEU A 47 6.81 -7.49 -7.91
CA LEU A 47 7.43 -6.33 -8.57
C LEU A 47 6.55 -5.07 -8.55
N HIS A 48 5.38 -5.10 -7.89
CA HIS A 48 4.90 -3.93 -7.18
C HIS A 48 5.84 -3.61 -6.01
N SER A 49 7.11 -3.39 -6.35
CA SER A 49 8.09 -2.64 -5.59
C SER A 49 7.35 -1.49 -4.96
N THR A 50 7.43 -1.42 -3.64
CA THR A 50 6.89 -0.30 -2.88
C THR A 50 7.22 0.98 -3.65
N PRO A 51 6.21 1.76 -4.07
CA PRO A 51 6.48 2.88 -4.95
C PRO A 51 7.53 3.77 -4.30
N MET A 52 8.59 4.03 -5.05
CA MET A 52 9.70 4.83 -4.56
C MET A 52 9.33 6.32 -4.65
N LEU A 53 9.88 7.11 -3.74
CA LEU A 53 9.79 8.56 -3.84
C LEU A 53 10.48 9.05 -5.12
N ASP A 54 9.79 9.88 -5.88
CA ASP A 54 10.27 10.51 -7.11
C ASP A 54 10.49 12.00 -6.85
N ASN A 55 11.73 12.49 -6.96
CA ASN A 55 12.03 13.91 -6.77
C ASN A 55 11.71 14.78 -7.99
N THR A 56 11.37 14.17 -9.13
CA THR A 56 10.99 14.85 -10.36
C THR A 56 9.48 15.11 -10.44
N ARG A 57 8.70 14.48 -9.56
CA ARG A 57 7.23 14.57 -9.53
C ARG A 57 6.73 14.88 -8.12
N THR A 58 5.48 15.32 -8.03
CA THR A 58 4.79 15.36 -6.75
C THR A 58 4.38 13.94 -6.36
N ASN A 59 4.92 13.43 -5.26
CA ASN A 59 4.51 12.17 -4.66
C ASN A 59 3.17 12.35 -3.98
N ARG A 60 2.26 11.39 -4.15
CA ARG A 60 0.93 11.46 -3.55
C ARG A 60 0.68 10.30 -2.60
N ILE A 61 0.10 10.61 -1.45
CA ILE A 61 -0.36 9.61 -0.50
C ILE A 61 -1.88 9.67 -0.40
N LEU A 62 -2.52 8.54 -0.63
CA LEU A 62 -3.95 8.41 -0.39
C LEU A 62 -4.23 8.53 1.10
N VAL A 63 -5.17 9.36 1.47
CA VAL A 63 -5.72 9.37 2.84
C VAL A 63 -7.10 8.76 2.75
N TYR A 64 -7.30 7.60 3.36
CA TYR A 64 -8.57 6.88 3.31
C TYR A 64 -9.26 6.96 4.68
N PRO A 65 -10.00 8.05 4.96
CA PRO A 65 -10.73 8.20 6.21
C PRO A 65 -12.03 7.39 6.17
N GLY A 66 -12.43 6.87 7.32
CA GLY A 66 -13.70 6.19 7.42
C GLY A 66 -14.00 5.72 8.83
N SER A 67 -15.29 5.50 9.12
CA SER A 67 -15.66 4.86 10.38
C SER A 67 -15.20 3.41 10.39
N PHE A 68 -15.21 2.69 9.26
CA PHE A 68 -14.80 1.28 9.18
C PHE A 68 -15.38 0.44 10.34
N ASN A 69 -16.70 0.41 10.48
CA ASN A 69 -17.36 -0.15 11.68
C ASN A 69 -18.20 -1.40 11.36
N PRO A 70 -17.59 -2.57 11.12
CA PRO A 70 -16.15 -2.82 10.98
C PRO A 70 -15.66 -2.64 9.51
N PRO A 71 -14.34 -2.68 9.25
CA PRO A 71 -13.83 -2.81 7.89
C PRO A 71 -14.29 -4.11 7.21
N HIS A 72 -14.32 -4.09 5.88
CA HIS A 72 -14.82 -5.18 5.04
C HIS A 72 -14.13 -5.17 3.68
N ARG A 73 -14.27 -6.26 2.90
CA ARG A 73 -13.57 -6.45 1.62
C ARG A 73 -13.85 -5.34 0.61
N GLY A 74 -15.07 -4.80 0.57
CA GLY A 74 -15.39 -3.63 -0.25
C GLY A 74 -14.48 -2.41 0.01
N HIS A 75 -14.11 -2.14 1.27
CA HIS A 75 -13.17 -1.05 1.58
C HIS A 75 -11.77 -1.33 1.00
N LEU A 76 -11.27 -2.55 1.16
CA LEU A 76 -9.97 -2.96 0.64
C LEU A 76 -9.95 -2.94 -0.90
N HIS A 77 -11.03 -3.41 -1.53
CA HIS A 77 -11.20 -3.39 -2.98
C HIS A 77 -11.16 -1.95 -3.52
N LEU A 78 -11.90 -1.02 -2.92
CA LEU A 78 -11.86 0.40 -3.29
C LEU A 78 -10.46 1.00 -3.16
N LEU A 79 -9.76 0.71 -2.06
CA LEU A 79 -8.39 1.18 -1.84
C LEU A 79 -7.43 0.69 -2.93
N LYS A 80 -7.42 -0.62 -3.21
CA LYS A 80 -6.58 -1.24 -4.25
C LYS A 80 -6.92 -0.70 -5.63
N HIS A 81 -8.22 -0.61 -5.95
CA HIS A 81 -8.72 -0.13 -7.25
C HIS A 81 -8.21 1.27 -7.59
N VAL A 82 -8.28 2.20 -6.64
CA VAL A 82 -7.84 3.57 -6.83
C VAL A 82 -6.31 3.68 -6.82
N PHE A 83 -5.65 2.97 -5.90
CA PHE A 83 -4.19 3.00 -5.82
C PHE A 83 -3.56 2.56 -7.14
N LEU A 84 -3.93 1.38 -7.65
CA LEU A 84 -3.34 0.82 -8.86
C LEU A 84 -3.49 1.73 -10.09
N ARG A 85 -4.65 2.39 -10.23
CA ARG A 85 -4.90 3.33 -11.34
C ARG A 85 -4.21 4.68 -11.17
N GLY A 86 -4.01 5.13 -9.93
CA GLY A 86 -3.41 6.44 -9.64
C GLY A 86 -1.88 6.45 -9.64
N VAL A 87 -1.22 5.28 -9.64
CA VAL A 87 0.24 5.19 -9.76
C VAL A 87 0.73 5.87 -11.04
N HIS A 88 0.00 5.72 -12.15
CA HIS A 88 0.46 6.16 -13.46
C HIS A 88 0.48 7.69 -13.64
N ASP A 89 -0.60 8.39 -13.31
CA ASP A 89 -0.74 9.82 -13.59
C ASP A 89 -0.67 10.72 -12.36
N LEU A 90 -1.06 10.22 -11.19
CA LEU A 90 -0.99 10.98 -9.93
C LEU A 90 0.28 10.71 -9.14
N ASN A 91 1.08 9.72 -9.51
CA ASN A 91 2.24 9.25 -8.74
C ASN A 91 1.85 8.93 -7.30
N ILE A 92 0.78 8.13 -7.13
CA ILE A 92 0.37 7.63 -5.82
C ILE A 92 1.38 6.60 -5.34
N ILE A 93 2.02 6.86 -4.20
CA ILE A 93 3.10 6.03 -3.69
C ILE A 93 2.74 5.20 -2.45
N ALA A 94 1.75 5.65 -1.69
CA ALA A 94 1.31 4.97 -0.48
C ALA A 94 -0.14 5.32 -0.14
N ALA A 95 -0.68 4.65 0.86
CA ALA A 95 -1.95 4.99 1.45
C ALA A 95 -1.90 5.00 2.98
N ILE A 96 -2.72 5.86 3.59
CA ILE A 96 -2.92 5.95 5.03
C ILE A 96 -4.40 5.73 5.31
N ILE A 97 -4.73 4.63 5.96
CA ILE A 97 -6.05 4.37 6.52
C ILE A 97 -6.17 5.22 7.78
N HIS A 98 -7.21 6.05 7.87
CA HIS A 98 -7.48 6.87 9.03
C HIS A 98 -8.84 6.50 9.63
N PRO A 99 -8.89 5.50 10.53
CA PRO A 99 -10.11 5.15 11.23
C PRO A 99 -10.63 6.32 12.09
N GLY A 100 -11.95 6.47 12.14
CA GLY A 100 -12.67 7.46 12.94
C GLY A 100 -12.55 7.24 14.46
N SER A 101 -13.65 7.28 15.21
CA SER A 101 -13.68 6.92 16.64
C SER A 101 -13.44 5.42 16.86
N ASP A 102 -13.10 5.00 18.08
CA ASP A 102 -12.85 3.59 18.46
C ASP A 102 -11.72 2.95 17.64
N ARG A 103 -10.57 3.61 17.67
CA ARG A 103 -9.48 3.41 16.69
C ARG A 103 -8.80 2.07 16.82
N ASP A 104 -8.46 1.63 18.01
CA ASP A 104 -7.49 0.55 18.20
C ASP A 104 -7.99 -0.78 17.61
N GLU A 105 -9.26 -1.10 17.84
CA GLU A 105 -9.91 -2.32 17.32
C GLU A 105 -10.01 -2.32 15.80
N ARG A 106 -10.38 -1.17 15.24
CA ARG A 106 -10.51 -1.00 13.80
C ARG A 106 -9.14 -1.05 13.14
N CYS A 107 -8.13 -0.47 13.79
CA CYS A 107 -6.75 -0.58 13.34
C CYS A 107 -6.28 -2.04 13.34
N LEU A 108 -6.61 -2.80 14.39
CA LEU A 108 -6.27 -4.21 14.48
C LEU A 108 -6.87 -5.04 13.34
N LEU A 109 -8.15 -4.82 13.01
CA LEU A 109 -8.83 -5.53 11.91
C LEU A 109 -8.19 -5.24 10.54
N TRP A 110 -7.66 -4.04 10.32
CA TRP A 110 -6.90 -3.73 9.11
C TRP A 110 -5.52 -4.38 9.13
N LYS A 111 -4.77 -4.23 10.22
CA LYS A 111 -3.37 -4.69 10.32
C LYS A 111 -3.21 -6.20 10.28
N GLN A 112 -4.17 -6.95 10.81
CA GLN A 112 -4.13 -8.42 10.84
C GLN A 112 -4.76 -9.07 9.60
N ASP A 113 -5.24 -8.28 8.65
CA ASP A 113 -5.79 -8.82 7.42
C ASP A 113 -4.64 -9.29 6.51
N LEU A 114 -4.65 -10.57 6.14
CA LEU A 114 -3.59 -11.18 5.32
C LEU A 114 -3.48 -10.53 3.93
N CYS A 115 -4.55 -9.86 3.47
CA CYS A 115 -4.60 -9.20 2.18
C CYS A 115 -4.31 -7.69 2.27
N PHE A 116 -3.94 -7.20 3.46
CA PHE A 116 -3.56 -5.81 3.68
C PHE A 116 -2.26 -5.49 2.92
N PRO A 117 -2.28 -4.47 2.02
CA PRO A 117 -1.15 -4.24 1.15
C PRO A 117 0.02 -3.59 1.89
N SER A 118 1.24 -3.98 1.54
CA SER A 118 2.48 -3.46 2.12
C SER A 118 2.74 -1.96 1.86
N TRP A 119 2.08 -1.37 0.87
CA TRP A 119 2.13 0.06 0.55
C TRP A 119 1.07 0.90 1.31
N ALA A 120 0.20 0.26 2.08
CA ALA A 120 -0.74 0.95 2.95
C ALA A 120 -0.27 0.88 4.40
N TRP A 121 -0.63 1.92 5.15
CA TRP A 121 -0.39 2.02 6.58
C TRP A 121 -1.67 2.43 7.29
N VAL A 122 -1.83 1.99 8.53
CA VAL A 122 -2.98 2.36 9.36
C VAL A 122 -2.52 3.39 10.38
N TYR A 123 -3.13 4.58 10.36
CA TYR A 123 -2.85 5.61 11.36
C TYR A 123 -3.47 5.20 12.70
N GLU A 124 -2.66 4.54 13.50
CA GLU A 124 -2.96 4.26 14.90
C GLU A 124 -2.98 5.57 15.67
N SER A 125 -3.94 5.69 16.59
CA SER A 125 -4.16 6.93 17.32
C SER A 125 -2.89 7.33 18.07
N SER A 126 -2.19 8.34 17.57
CA SER A 126 -1.09 8.95 18.31
C SER A 126 -1.63 10.08 19.19
N THR A 127 -0.85 10.48 20.20
CA THR A 127 -1.09 11.73 20.95
C THR A 127 -1.09 12.98 20.06
N THR A 128 -0.70 12.84 18.79
CA THR A 128 -0.60 13.94 17.84
C THR A 128 -1.85 13.96 16.95
N PRO A 129 -2.48 15.14 16.75
CA PRO A 129 -3.56 15.27 15.78
C PRO A 129 -3.13 14.80 14.39
N PHE A 130 -4.03 14.11 13.68
CA PHE A 130 -3.72 13.56 12.36
C PHE A 130 -3.24 14.65 11.38
N THR A 131 -3.83 15.84 11.40
CA THR A 131 -3.40 16.98 10.58
C THR A 131 -1.97 17.40 10.86
N THR A 132 -1.58 17.47 12.13
CA THR A 132 -0.20 17.79 12.55
C THR A 132 0.78 16.72 12.07
N PHE A 133 0.39 15.45 12.09
CA PHE A 133 1.20 14.37 11.52
C PHE A 133 1.41 14.57 10.00
N LEU A 134 0.34 14.86 9.24
CA LEU A 134 0.43 15.13 7.80
C LEU A 134 1.36 16.33 7.49
N GLU A 135 1.24 17.42 8.22
CA GLU A 135 2.09 18.61 8.07
C GLU A 135 3.57 18.29 8.34
N ARG A 136 3.86 17.55 9.42
CA ARG A 136 5.22 17.10 9.73
C ARG A 136 5.80 16.22 8.63
N LEU A 137 4.99 15.33 8.05
CA LEU A 137 5.44 14.46 6.98
C LEU A 137 5.79 15.26 5.72
N ILE A 138 4.96 16.23 5.33
CA ILE A 138 5.27 17.15 4.22
C ILE A 138 6.58 17.91 4.46
N LEU A 139 6.77 18.46 5.67
CA LEU A 139 7.99 19.20 6.01
C LEU A 139 9.23 18.30 5.98
N ALA A 140 9.12 17.07 6.48
CA ALA A 140 10.22 16.11 6.46
C ALA A 140 10.59 15.72 5.02
N THR A 141 9.64 15.33 4.18
CA THR A 141 9.93 14.96 2.78
C THR A 141 10.46 16.14 1.97
N LYS A 142 9.94 17.35 2.22
CA LYS A 142 10.43 18.57 1.56
C LYS A 142 11.88 18.87 1.91
N LYS A 143 12.29 18.63 3.16
CA LYS A 143 13.68 18.78 3.60
C LYS A 143 14.63 17.85 2.84
N ASP A 144 14.14 16.68 2.46
CA ASP A 144 14.90 15.68 1.69
C ASP A 144 14.79 15.89 0.16
N GLY A 145 14.20 17.00 -0.29
CA GLY A 145 14.10 17.35 -1.72
C GLY A 145 12.89 16.75 -2.45
N PHE A 146 11.94 16.15 -1.74
CA PHE A 146 10.74 15.56 -2.33
C PHE A 146 9.50 16.43 -2.15
N SER A 147 8.68 16.53 -3.20
CA SER A 147 7.34 17.13 -3.13
C SER A 147 6.33 16.08 -2.72
N LEU A 148 5.47 16.39 -1.74
CA LEU A 148 4.46 15.49 -1.20
C LEU A 148 3.10 16.19 -1.11
N GLU A 149 2.05 15.52 -1.61
CA GLU A 149 0.65 15.93 -1.45
C GLU A 149 -0.21 14.77 -0.93
N PHE A 150 -1.25 15.09 -0.15
CA PHE A 150 -2.26 14.12 0.27
C PHE A 150 -3.50 14.19 -0.60
N VAL A 151 -4.14 13.04 -0.80
CA VAL A 151 -5.35 12.92 -1.62
C VAL A 151 -6.40 12.10 -0.87
N PRO A 152 -7.48 12.71 -0.35
CA PRO A 152 -8.54 11.98 0.29
C PRO A 152 -9.24 11.04 -0.69
N LEU A 153 -9.42 9.79 -0.27
CA LEU A 153 -10.16 8.76 -0.98
C LEU A 153 -11.51 8.55 -0.29
N TYR A 154 -12.58 8.57 -1.07
CA TYR A 154 -13.91 8.20 -0.62
C TYR A 154 -14.61 7.25 -1.59
N GLY A 155 -15.54 6.46 -1.03
CA GLY A 155 -16.54 5.79 -1.86
C GLY A 155 -17.52 6.79 -2.45
N ALA A 156 -18.25 6.37 -3.49
CA ALA A 156 -19.17 7.25 -4.21
C ALA A 156 -20.32 7.82 -3.35
N GLY A 157 -20.64 7.23 -2.20
CA GLY A 157 -21.68 7.75 -1.30
C GLY A 157 -21.31 9.02 -0.52
N MET A 158 -20.05 9.48 -0.55
CA MET A 158 -19.61 10.67 0.19
C MET A 158 -19.90 12.00 -0.51
N GLY A 159 -20.40 11.97 -1.73
CA GLY A 159 -20.78 13.16 -2.48
C GLY A 159 -22.15 13.00 -3.11
N SER A 160 -22.89 14.09 -3.22
CA SER A 160 -24.14 14.14 -3.98
C SER A 160 -24.09 15.28 -5.00
N PRO A 161 -24.97 15.25 -6.02
CA PRO A 161 -25.08 16.36 -6.96
C PRO A 161 -25.33 17.72 -6.30
N SER A 162 -26.01 17.76 -5.15
CA SER A 162 -26.27 18.98 -4.40
C SER A 162 -25.17 19.34 -3.39
N SER A 163 -24.38 18.35 -2.95
CA SER A 163 -23.35 18.51 -1.93
C SER A 163 -22.09 17.76 -2.34
N PRO A 164 -21.25 18.35 -3.22
CA PRO A 164 -19.95 17.77 -3.55
C PRO A 164 -19.05 17.72 -2.31
N PRO A 165 -18.12 16.75 -2.23
CA PRO A 165 -17.12 16.71 -1.17
C PRO A 165 -16.34 18.02 -1.09
N GLY A 166 -16.16 18.53 0.12
CA GLY A 166 -15.33 19.70 0.39
C GLY A 166 -13.83 19.36 0.42
N PRO A 167 -12.95 20.37 0.49
CA PRO A 167 -11.54 20.15 0.74
C PRO A 167 -11.36 19.58 2.15
N VAL A 168 -10.71 18.42 2.26
CA VAL A 168 -10.38 17.79 3.55
C VAL A 168 -8.87 17.81 3.73
N TYR A 169 -8.39 18.10 4.94
CA TYR A 169 -6.96 18.22 5.26
C TYR A 169 -6.19 19.22 4.38
N GLY A 170 -6.87 20.25 3.84
CA GLY A 170 -6.26 21.22 2.93
C GLY A 170 -5.89 20.66 1.56
N CYS A 171 -6.37 19.46 1.20
CA CYS A 171 -6.01 18.79 -0.04
C CYS A 171 -6.64 19.47 -1.27
N LYS A 172 -5.86 19.56 -2.36
CA LYS A 172 -6.29 20.16 -3.64
C LYS A 172 -7.06 19.18 -4.52
N THR A 173 -6.96 17.88 -4.25
CA THR A 173 -7.59 16.82 -5.03
C THR A 173 -8.29 15.86 -4.09
N VAL A 174 -9.50 15.45 -4.46
CA VAL A 174 -10.28 14.40 -3.78
C VAL A 174 -10.65 13.34 -4.80
N ILE A 175 -10.49 12.07 -4.43
CA ILE A 175 -10.86 10.93 -5.26
C ILE A 175 -12.15 10.29 -4.74
N LEU A 176 -13.08 10.09 -5.65
CA LEU A 176 -14.29 9.30 -5.52
C LEU A 176 -14.19 8.05 -6.41
N SER A 177 -14.79 6.95 -6.02
CA SER A 177 -14.91 5.78 -6.89
C SER A 177 -16.13 4.93 -6.53
N ASP A 178 -16.69 4.26 -7.54
CA ASP A 178 -17.79 3.31 -7.42
C ASP A 178 -17.34 1.84 -7.28
N ALA A 179 -16.05 1.59 -7.05
CA ALA A 179 -15.50 0.24 -6.93
C ALA A 179 -16.16 -0.60 -5.81
N ALA A 180 -16.47 0.01 -4.66
CA ALA A 180 -17.14 -0.69 -3.56
C ALA A 180 -18.67 -0.59 -3.60
N ARG A 181 -19.21 0.43 -4.27
CA ARG A 181 -20.64 0.72 -4.28
C ARG A 181 -20.97 1.64 -5.45
N ALA A 182 -22.10 1.38 -6.09
CA ALA A 182 -22.65 2.27 -7.11
C ALA A 182 -22.72 3.75 -6.66
N ALA A 183 -22.45 4.66 -7.60
CA ALA A 183 -22.53 6.09 -7.38
C ALA A 183 -23.96 6.61 -7.59
N ASP A 184 -24.57 7.23 -6.58
CA ASP A 184 -25.93 7.80 -6.69
C ASP A 184 -26.00 8.96 -7.72
N PHE A 185 -24.87 9.55 -8.05
CA PHE A 185 -24.72 10.55 -9.10
C PHE A 185 -24.41 9.96 -10.47
N GLN A 186 -24.33 8.63 -10.64
CA GLN A 186 -24.22 8.00 -11.95
C GLN A 186 -25.63 7.71 -12.50
N ARG A 187 -25.87 8.10 -13.75
CA ARG A 187 -27.12 7.78 -14.47
C ARG A 187 -27.06 6.35 -15.01
N SER A 188 -28.22 5.79 -15.36
CA SER A 188 -28.32 4.49 -16.06
C SER A 188 -27.51 4.43 -17.36
N SER A 189 -27.31 5.58 -18.03
CA SER A 189 -26.43 5.71 -19.20
C SER A 189 -24.93 5.64 -18.89
N GLY A 190 -24.54 5.45 -17.62
CA GLY A 190 -23.16 5.50 -17.15
C GLY A 190 -22.59 6.92 -17.02
N ARG A 191 -23.29 7.95 -17.50
CA ARG A 191 -22.88 9.36 -17.38
C ARG A 191 -23.06 9.85 -15.94
N LEU A 192 -22.08 10.61 -15.43
CA LEU A 192 -22.20 11.27 -14.14
C LEU A 192 -23.09 12.51 -14.23
N ARG A 193 -23.87 12.76 -13.18
CA ARG A 193 -24.54 14.03 -12.91
C ARG A 193 -23.49 15.04 -12.48
N ASP A 194 -23.60 16.26 -12.98
CA ASP A 194 -22.74 17.35 -12.54
C ASP A 194 -23.03 17.70 -11.07
N PHE A 195 -21.98 18.07 -10.35
CA PHE A 195 -22.08 18.55 -8.98
C PHE A 195 -22.33 20.05 -8.96
N PHE A 196 -23.15 20.50 -8.01
CA PHE A 196 -23.46 21.92 -7.82
C PHE A 196 -22.19 22.72 -7.55
N GLY A 197 -22.01 23.82 -8.29
CA GLY A 197 -20.82 24.66 -8.21
C GLY A 197 -19.54 24.04 -8.81
N CYS A 198 -19.63 22.89 -9.48
CA CYS A 198 -18.49 22.27 -10.17
C CYS A 198 -18.59 22.47 -11.69
N THR A 199 -17.45 22.42 -12.38
CA THR A 199 -17.42 22.31 -13.85
C THR A 199 -18.05 20.98 -14.30
N LYS A 200 -18.37 20.86 -15.58
CA LYS A 200 -18.76 19.57 -16.18
C LYS A 200 -17.67 18.52 -15.99
N TRP A 201 -18.07 17.27 -15.80
CA TRP A 201 -17.14 16.13 -15.81
C TRP A 201 -16.44 16.01 -17.16
N ARG A 202 -15.12 15.83 -17.14
CA ARG A 202 -14.28 15.65 -18.32
C ARG A 202 -13.28 14.52 -18.09
N ARG A 203 -13.01 13.74 -19.14
CA ARG A 203 -11.88 12.79 -19.12
C ARG A 203 -10.59 13.55 -18.84
N ILE A 204 -9.71 12.94 -18.05
CA ILE A 204 -8.39 13.51 -17.81
C ILE A 204 -7.61 13.58 -19.12
N ARG A 205 -6.75 14.59 -19.23
CA ARG A 205 -5.75 14.64 -20.29
C ARG A 205 -4.51 13.95 -19.75
N VAL A 206 -4.13 12.85 -20.39
CA VAL A 206 -2.93 12.11 -20.04
C VAL A 206 -1.75 12.75 -20.76
N ASP A 207 -0.74 13.18 -20.01
CA ASP A 207 0.55 13.55 -20.57
C ASP A 207 1.28 12.27 -21.00
N GLN A 208 1.22 11.97 -22.29
CA GLN A 208 1.77 10.73 -22.85
C GLN A 208 3.30 10.68 -22.73
N ASP A 209 3.97 11.83 -22.74
CA ASP A 209 5.42 11.89 -22.64
C ASP A 209 5.89 11.69 -21.19
N GLU A 210 5.19 12.27 -20.22
CA GLU A 210 5.41 11.97 -18.80
C GLU A 210 5.13 10.50 -18.50
N LEU A 211 4.01 9.95 -19.00
CA LEU A 211 3.66 8.55 -18.82
C LEU A 211 4.72 7.61 -19.41
N ARG A 212 5.20 7.89 -20.64
CA ARG A 212 6.25 7.09 -21.29
C ARG A 212 7.58 7.20 -20.56
N ARG A 213 7.97 8.39 -20.08
CA ARG A 213 9.18 8.56 -19.25
C ARG A 213 9.12 7.72 -17.98
N HIS A 214 8.00 7.77 -17.27
CA HIS A 214 7.80 6.99 -16.04
C HIS A 214 7.79 5.48 -16.31
N ALA A 215 7.04 5.03 -17.32
CA ALA A 215 7.00 3.64 -17.75
C ALA A 215 8.40 3.11 -18.11
N ARG A 216 9.23 3.92 -18.77
CA ARG A 216 10.61 3.56 -19.11
C ARG A 216 11.50 3.44 -17.88
N ALA A 217 11.34 4.33 -16.90
CA ALA A 217 12.05 4.24 -15.63
C ALA A 217 11.67 2.96 -14.87
N MET A 218 10.37 2.63 -14.81
CA MET A 218 9.89 1.37 -14.21
C MET A 218 10.44 0.14 -14.92
N ALA A 219 10.41 0.11 -16.26
CA ALA A 219 10.92 -1.01 -17.05
C ALA A 219 12.43 -1.22 -16.84
N ARG A 220 13.21 -0.14 -16.75
CA ARG A 220 14.65 -0.21 -16.42
C ARG A 220 14.88 -0.74 -15.01
N TYR A 221 14.16 -0.21 -14.03
CA TYR A 221 14.27 -0.67 -12.65
C TYR A 221 13.94 -2.15 -12.51
N ALA A 222 12.84 -2.61 -13.13
CA ALA A 222 12.46 -4.02 -13.12
C ALA A 222 13.55 -4.91 -13.75
N LEU A 223 14.14 -4.48 -14.87
CA LEU A 223 15.25 -5.19 -15.49
C LEU A 223 16.49 -5.26 -14.58
N GLU A 224 16.90 -4.15 -13.96
CA GLU A 224 18.03 -4.14 -13.02
C GLU A 224 17.76 -5.03 -11.80
N TYR A 225 16.54 -4.97 -11.24
CA TYR A 225 16.14 -5.85 -10.17
C TYR A 225 16.20 -7.33 -10.58
N MET A 226 15.66 -7.69 -11.75
CA MET A 226 15.72 -9.05 -12.26
C MET A 226 17.16 -9.54 -12.46
N LYS A 227 18.09 -8.68 -12.88
CA LYS A 227 19.52 -9.04 -12.94
C LYS A 227 20.09 -9.43 -11.58
N THR A 228 19.60 -8.83 -10.49
CA THR A 228 20.05 -9.15 -9.13
C THR A 228 19.43 -10.43 -8.57
N VAL A 229 18.15 -10.70 -8.86
CA VAL A 229 17.41 -11.85 -8.29
C VAL A 229 17.53 -13.10 -9.16
N ASN A 230 17.48 -12.96 -10.48
CA ASN A 230 17.55 -14.07 -11.44
C ASN A 230 18.30 -13.65 -12.72
N ARG A 231 19.63 -13.68 -12.65
CA ARG A 231 20.51 -13.27 -13.76
C ARG A 231 20.26 -14.05 -15.06
N GLY A 232 19.95 -15.33 -14.98
CA GLY A 232 19.70 -16.18 -16.15
C GLY A 232 18.46 -15.73 -16.93
N GLU A 233 17.36 -15.47 -16.22
CA GLU A 233 16.13 -14.96 -16.81
C GLU A 233 16.29 -13.55 -17.36
N ALA A 234 16.99 -12.67 -16.64
CA ALA A 234 17.28 -11.32 -17.13
C ALA A 234 18.12 -11.32 -18.42
N LEU A 235 19.09 -12.23 -18.53
CA LEU A 235 19.85 -12.43 -19.77
C LEU A 235 18.97 -12.98 -20.90
N GLY A 236 18.07 -13.92 -20.59
CA GLY A 236 17.06 -14.40 -21.54
C GLY A 236 16.21 -13.26 -22.11
N MET A 237 15.68 -12.39 -21.24
CA MET A 237 14.90 -11.22 -21.64
C MET A 237 15.68 -10.24 -22.53
N LEU A 238 16.97 -10.06 -22.26
CA LEU A 238 17.84 -9.22 -23.09
C LEU A 238 18.17 -9.87 -24.44
N ASN A 239 18.32 -11.20 -24.47
CA ASN A 239 18.61 -11.97 -25.67
C ASN A 239 17.39 -12.09 -26.59
N ASP A 240 16.17 -12.07 -26.06
CA ASP A 240 14.90 -12.02 -26.82
C ASP A 240 14.74 -10.73 -27.66
N GLY A 241 15.68 -9.79 -27.50
CA GLY A 241 15.98 -8.75 -28.48
C GLY A 241 16.39 -7.43 -27.84
N PRO A 242 17.16 -6.59 -28.56
CA PRO A 242 17.69 -5.31 -28.08
C PRO A 242 16.64 -4.19 -27.84
N GLY A 243 15.43 -4.53 -27.41
CA GLY A 243 14.36 -3.57 -27.14
C GLY A 243 13.41 -4.00 -26.02
N TYR A 244 13.87 -4.82 -25.08
CA TYR A 244 13.03 -5.27 -23.95
C TYR A 244 12.45 -4.07 -23.17
N VAL A 245 13.28 -3.08 -22.83
CA VAL A 245 12.86 -1.89 -22.08
C VAL A 245 11.80 -1.13 -22.85
N GLU A 246 11.97 -0.94 -24.16
CA GLU A 246 11.03 -0.25 -25.02
C GLU A 246 9.72 -1.01 -25.14
N LYS A 247 9.75 -2.33 -25.37
CA LYS A 247 8.55 -3.19 -25.41
C LYS A 247 7.79 -3.16 -24.07
N ALA A 248 8.50 -3.27 -22.96
CA ALA A 248 7.92 -3.17 -21.62
C ALA A 248 7.33 -1.78 -21.35
N THR A 249 8.03 -0.72 -21.78
CA THR A 249 7.55 0.67 -21.70
C THR A 249 6.24 0.83 -22.45
N GLU A 250 6.17 0.43 -23.72
CA GLU A 250 4.96 0.55 -24.53
C GLU A 250 3.80 -0.26 -23.94
N LYS A 251 4.08 -1.45 -23.39
CA LYS A 251 3.06 -2.26 -22.69
C LYS A 251 2.52 -1.54 -21.45
N ILE A 252 3.39 -0.94 -20.63
CA ILE A 252 2.99 -0.16 -19.45
C ILE A 252 2.18 1.08 -19.87
N VAL A 253 2.64 1.82 -20.89
CA VAL A 253 1.95 3.01 -21.41
C VAL A 253 0.57 2.65 -21.97
N ALA A 254 0.46 1.57 -22.74
CA ALA A 254 -0.80 1.10 -23.30
C ALA A 254 -1.80 0.71 -22.19
N LYS A 255 -1.35 -0.09 -21.20
CA LYS A 255 -2.16 -0.49 -20.05
C LYS A 255 -2.63 0.73 -19.25
N ALA A 256 -1.71 1.62 -18.89
CA ALA A 256 -2.02 2.83 -18.14
C ALA A 256 -2.98 3.75 -18.92
N THR A 257 -2.78 3.92 -20.22
CA THR A 257 -3.67 4.72 -21.06
C THR A 257 -5.08 4.14 -21.11
N GLU A 258 -5.22 2.81 -21.17
CA GLU A 258 -6.52 2.15 -21.11
C GLU A 258 -7.19 2.40 -19.75
N GLU A 259 -6.49 2.13 -18.65
CA GLU A 259 -7.02 2.31 -17.30
C GLU A 259 -7.41 3.76 -17.00
N LEU A 260 -6.68 4.73 -17.54
CA LEU A 260 -6.94 6.16 -17.36
C LEU A 260 -8.18 6.63 -18.15
N LYS A 261 -8.72 5.86 -19.11
CA LYS A 261 -10.02 6.17 -19.75
C LYS A 261 -11.19 6.14 -18.77
N ALA A 262 -11.07 5.33 -17.72
CA ALA A 262 -12.06 5.21 -16.64
C ALA A 262 -12.06 6.42 -15.68
N VAL A 263 -11.12 7.36 -15.87
CA VAL A 263 -10.96 8.51 -14.99
C VAL A 263 -11.57 9.77 -15.59
N ILE A 264 -12.45 10.40 -14.81
CA ILE A 264 -13.07 11.68 -15.13
C ILE A 264 -12.89 12.66 -13.97
N THR A 265 -12.81 13.95 -14.28
CA THR A 265 -12.58 15.01 -13.30
C THR A 265 -13.54 16.17 -13.50
N CYS A 266 -13.85 16.86 -12.42
CA CYS A 266 -14.43 18.19 -12.43
C CYS A 266 -13.69 19.09 -11.44
N ARG A 267 -13.91 20.40 -11.54
CA ARG A 267 -13.24 21.40 -10.71
C ARG A 267 -14.26 22.30 -10.03
N ARG A 268 -13.93 22.80 -8.85
CA ARG A 268 -14.73 23.78 -8.10
C ARG A 268 -13.82 24.78 -7.44
N GLU A 269 -14.21 26.04 -7.42
CA GLU A 269 -13.54 27.08 -6.63
C GLU A 269 -14.08 27.08 -5.20
N VAL A 270 -13.19 26.97 -4.21
CA VAL A 270 -13.51 27.01 -2.79
C VAL A 270 -12.52 27.93 -2.09
N GLY A 271 -12.99 29.10 -1.62
CA GLY A 271 -12.15 30.07 -0.91
C GLY A 271 -10.95 30.56 -1.74
N GLY A 272 -11.15 30.79 -3.05
CA GLY A 272 -10.09 31.22 -3.97
C GLY A 272 -9.08 30.13 -4.37
N ARG A 273 -9.36 28.87 -4.03
CA ARG A 273 -8.54 27.71 -4.43
C ARG A 273 -9.36 26.77 -5.30
N THR A 274 -8.74 26.28 -6.38
CA THR A 274 -9.32 25.24 -7.22
C THR A 274 -9.20 23.87 -6.55
N LEU A 275 -10.33 23.27 -6.21
CA LEU A 275 -10.46 21.87 -5.82
C LEU A 275 -10.73 21.00 -7.05
N THR A 276 -9.92 19.96 -7.25
CA THR A 276 -10.16 18.95 -8.28
C THR A 276 -10.86 17.74 -7.67
N LEU A 277 -12.05 17.42 -8.17
CA LEU A 277 -12.74 16.18 -7.86
C LEU A 277 -12.47 15.19 -8.97
N ARG A 278 -11.95 14.03 -8.60
CA ARG A 278 -11.62 12.94 -9.53
C ARG A 278 -12.52 11.76 -9.23
N PHE A 279 -13.15 11.22 -10.26
CA PHE A 279 -13.94 10.00 -10.18
C PHE A 279 -13.24 8.90 -10.96
N VAL A 280 -12.92 7.79 -10.28
CA VAL A 280 -12.30 6.60 -10.87
C VAL A 280 -13.37 5.53 -11.00
N LYS A 281 -13.85 5.30 -12.22
CA LYS A 281 -14.89 4.32 -12.50
C LYS A 281 -14.37 2.90 -12.34
N CYS A 282 -15.19 2.01 -11.78
CA CYS A 282 -15.00 0.56 -11.87
C CYS A 282 -15.67 0.05 -13.14
N GLU A 283 -14.87 -0.35 -14.12
CA GLU A 283 -15.37 -0.87 -15.40
C GLU A 283 -15.69 -2.35 -15.36
N ASP A 284 -15.05 -3.08 -14.44
CA ASP A 284 -15.34 -4.47 -14.16
C ASP A 284 -16.69 -4.57 -13.42
N VAL A 285 -17.72 -4.94 -14.18
CA VAL A 285 -19.10 -5.04 -13.69
C VAL A 285 -19.24 -6.22 -12.73
N ASP A 286 -18.51 -7.30 -12.99
CA ASP A 286 -18.57 -8.53 -12.21
C ASP A 286 -17.88 -8.32 -10.86
N SER A 287 -16.68 -7.72 -10.84
CA SER A 287 -16.03 -7.36 -9.59
C SER A 287 -16.91 -6.41 -8.78
N ARG A 288 -17.51 -5.41 -9.43
CA ARG A 288 -18.39 -4.46 -8.74
C ARG A 288 -19.63 -5.14 -8.16
N ALA A 289 -20.24 -6.09 -8.88
CA ALA A 289 -21.40 -6.83 -8.39
C ALA A 289 -21.06 -7.66 -7.14
N GLU A 290 -19.87 -8.26 -7.09
CA GLU A 290 -19.40 -9.02 -5.93
C GLU A 290 -19.32 -8.17 -4.65
N TYR A 291 -18.82 -6.93 -4.75
CA TYR A 291 -18.61 -6.06 -3.59
C TYR A 291 -19.78 -5.13 -3.27
N ASN A 292 -20.70 -4.88 -4.21
CA ASN A 292 -21.84 -3.96 -4.02
C ASN A 292 -22.73 -4.35 -2.84
N ASP A 293 -22.85 -5.64 -2.56
CA ASP A 293 -23.65 -6.18 -1.45
C ASP A 293 -22.87 -6.29 -0.14
N ILE A 294 -21.61 -5.85 -0.12
CA ILE A 294 -20.78 -5.86 1.08
C ILE A 294 -20.73 -4.46 1.69
N SER A 295 -21.42 -4.29 2.81
CA SER A 295 -21.37 -3.06 3.60
C SER A 295 -21.21 -3.35 5.09
N SER A 296 -20.68 -2.38 5.83
CA SER A 296 -20.61 -2.45 7.30
C SER A 296 -21.99 -2.72 7.92
N THR A 297 -23.07 -2.19 7.32
CA THR A 297 -24.45 -2.43 7.78
C THR A 297 -24.87 -3.88 7.61
N ILE A 298 -24.59 -4.47 6.45
CA ILE A 298 -24.89 -5.88 6.16
C ILE A 298 -24.07 -6.80 7.06
N LEU A 299 -22.80 -6.46 7.30
CA LEU A 299 -21.96 -7.22 8.21
C LEU A 299 -22.49 -7.20 9.65
N ARG A 300 -22.83 -6.02 10.18
CA ARG A 300 -23.45 -5.89 11.50
C ARG A 300 -24.79 -6.63 11.58
N LYS A 301 -25.57 -6.66 10.49
CA LYS A 301 -26.80 -7.45 10.42
C LYS A 301 -26.50 -8.95 10.53
N ALA A 302 -25.53 -9.46 9.76
CA ALA A 302 -25.10 -10.84 9.83
C ALA A 302 -24.64 -11.23 11.25
N MET A 303 -23.84 -10.38 11.92
CA MET A 303 -23.39 -10.60 13.30
C MET A 303 -24.55 -10.70 14.30
N ARG A 304 -25.65 -9.96 14.10
CA ARG A 304 -26.83 -10.02 14.98
C ARG A 304 -27.69 -11.26 14.73
N GLU A 305 -27.85 -11.65 13.47
CA GLU A 305 -28.85 -12.63 13.05
C GLU A 305 -28.30 -14.04 12.92
N LYS A 306 -27.02 -14.18 12.55
CA LYS A 306 -26.37 -15.47 12.34
C LYS A 306 -25.59 -15.87 13.59
N LYS A 307 -25.35 -17.18 13.77
CA LYS A 307 -24.54 -17.73 14.88
C LYS A 307 -23.69 -18.89 14.37
N GLY A 308 -22.65 -19.25 15.14
CA GLY A 308 -21.80 -20.41 14.88
C GLY A 308 -21.21 -20.41 13.46
N VAL A 309 -21.30 -21.54 12.79
CA VAL A 309 -20.75 -21.76 11.44
C VAL A 309 -21.32 -20.78 10.41
N LYS A 310 -22.64 -20.53 10.42
CA LYS A 310 -23.29 -19.61 9.46
C LYS A 310 -22.78 -18.17 9.58
N LEU A 311 -22.42 -17.74 10.79
CA LEU A 311 -21.83 -16.43 10.98
C LEU A 311 -20.38 -16.42 10.50
N LYS A 312 -19.60 -17.44 10.85
CA LYS A 312 -18.22 -17.59 10.37
C LYS A 312 -18.15 -17.53 8.84
N GLU A 313 -18.96 -18.29 8.12
CA GLU A 313 -19.03 -18.27 6.65
C GLU A 313 -19.38 -16.87 6.10
N ALA A 314 -20.33 -16.18 6.74
CA ALA A 314 -20.71 -14.84 6.34
C ALA A 314 -19.57 -13.83 6.56
N LEU A 315 -18.85 -13.93 7.68
CA LEU A 315 -17.71 -13.06 7.96
C LEU A 315 -16.54 -13.38 7.03
N ASP A 316 -16.23 -14.66 6.80
CA ASP A 316 -15.16 -15.10 5.90
C ASP A 316 -15.34 -14.49 4.50
N TRP A 317 -16.56 -14.39 4.00
CA TRP A 317 -16.86 -13.76 2.72
C TRP A 317 -16.77 -12.22 2.73
N MET A 318 -17.17 -11.55 3.81
CA MET A 318 -17.37 -10.09 3.78
C MET A 318 -16.32 -9.27 4.53
N ALA A 319 -15.84 -9.75 5.67
CA ALA A 319 -15.06 -8.95 6.62
C ALA A 319 -13.58 -8.85 6.21
N LEU A 320 -12.90 -7.81 6.71
CA LEU A 320 -11.45 -7.88 6.88
C LEU A 320 -11.16 -8.55 8.21
N SER A 321 -10.16 -9.43 8.26
CA SER A 321 -9.84 -10.23 9.44
C SER A 321 -11.05 -10.96 10.05
N PRO A 322 -11.73 -11.84 9.30
CA PRO A 322 -12.98 -12.47 9.73
C PRO A 322 -12.86 -13.27 11.03
N HIS A 323 -11.71 -13.90 11.27
CA HIS A 323 -11.42 -14.65 12.49
C HIS A 323 -11.44 -13.77 13.75
N LEU A 324 -10.88 -12.56 13.70
CA LEU A 324 -10.93 -11.61 14.80
C LEU A 324 -12.36 -11.16 15.06
N LEU A 325 -13.07 -10.78 14.00
CA LEU A 325 -14.42 -10.27 14.14
C LEU A 325 -15.39 -11.33 14.66
N TRP A 326 -15.20 -12.60 14.28
CA TRP A 326 -15.94 -13.75 14.82
C TRP A 326 -15.65 -13.96 16.31
N ARG A 327 -14.37 -13.97 16.71
CA ARG A 327 -13.94 -14.10 18.11
C ARG A 327 -14.52 -13.00 19.00
N TYR A 328 -14.65 -11.81 18.44
CA TYR A 328 -14.97 -10.60 19.18
C TYR A 328 -16.37 -10.03 18.88
N GLN A 329 -17.23 -10.83 18.25
CA GLN A 329 -18.53 -10.36 17.74
C GLN A 329 -19.46 -9.80 18.83
N ALA A 330 -19.48 -10.37 20.03
CA ALA A 330 -20.39 -9.95 21.09
C ALA A 330 -20.10 -8.52 21.57
N PRO A 331 -18.87 -8.18 22.01
CA PRO A 331 -18.52 -6.80 22.35
C PRO A 331 -18.74 -5.82 21.18
N TRP A 332 -18.49 -6.24 19.94
CA TRP A 332 -18.73 -5.41 18.76
C TRP A 332 -20.21 -5.09 18.54
N ILE A 333 -21.11 -6.05 18.72
CA ILE A 333 -22.56 -5.85 18.61
C ILE A 333 -23.05 -4.91 19.71
N ASP A 334 -22.55 -5.08 20.94
CA ASP A 334 -22.96 -4.26 22.07
C ASP A 334 -22.55 -2.80 21.88
N LYS A 335 -21.31 -2.55 21.44
CA LYS A 335 -20.88 -1.19 21.03
C LYS A 335 -21.73 -0.60 19.91
N ALA A 336 -22.06 -1.40 18.90
CA ALA A 336 -22.88 -0.95 17.79
C ALA A 336 -24.32 -0.57 18.22
N ARG A 337 -24.85 -1.21 19.27
CA ARG A 337 -26.19 -0.90 19.82
C ARG A 337 -26.21 0.38 20.64
N LEU A 338 -25.12 0.67 21.35
CA LEU A 338 -25.05 1.83 22.25
C LEU A 338 -25.00 3.18 21.50
N GLY A 339 -24.89 3.18 20.16
CA GLY A 339 -24.97 4.39 19.32
C GLY A 339 -23.89 5.45 19.64
N THR A 340 -22.96 5.11 20.52
CA THR A 340 -21.96 5.98 21.12
C THR A 340 -20.63 5.27 20.99
N GLY A 341 -19.58 6.01 20.64
CA GLY A 341 -18.20 5.56 20.79
C GLY A 341 -17.87 5.40 22.27
N CYS A 342 -18.50 4.40 22.90
CA CYS A 342 -18.31 4.08 24.31
C CYS A 342 -16.91 3.50 24.45
N CYS A 343 -16.12 4.15 25.31
CA CYS A 343 -14.68 3.98 25.48
C CYS A 343 -14.25 2.63 26.10
N THR A 344 -15.09 1.60 26.06
CA THR A 344 -14.68 0.25 26.49
C THR A 344 -13.69 -0.32 25.48
N SER A 345 -12.41 0.01 25.61
CA SER A 345 -11.37 -0.48 24.72
C SER A 345 -11.28 -2.01 24.79
N PHE A 346 -11.07 -2.66 23.65
CA PHE A 346 -10.76 -4.09 23.63
C PHE A 346 -9.49 -4.44 24.42
N GLN A 347 -8.65 -3.47 24.78
CA GLN A 347 -7.48 -3.73 25.61
C GLN A 347 -7.85 -4.44 26.92
N ALA A 348 -8.96 -4.05 27.56
CA ALA A 348 -9.47 -4.75 28.74
C ALA A 348 -9.87 -6.21 28.46
N LEU A 349 -10.41 -6.49 27.26
CA LEU A 349 -10.79 -7.84 26.83
C LEU A 349 -9.59 -8.67 26.31
N THR A 350 -8.56 -8.04 25.75
CA THR A 350 -7.34 -8.72 25.31
C THR A 350 -6.40 -9.03 26.46
N GLU A 351 -6.45 -8.28 27.57
CA GLU A 351 -5.73 -8.61 28.81
C GLU A 351 -6.40 -9.78 29.55
N GLU A 352 -7.74 -9.83 29.62
CA GLU A 352 -8.46 -10.98 30.20
C GLU A 352 -8.38 -12.25 29.36
N PHE A 353 -8.17 -12.13 28.05
CA PHE A 353 -8.02 -13.26 27.13
C PHE A 353 -6.66 -13.29 26.44
N ARG A 354 -5.61 -12.85 27.15
CA ARG A 354 -4.24 -13.23 26.81
C ARG A 354 -4.27 -14.75 26.69
N VAL A 355 -4.11 -15.25 25.47
CA VAL A 355 -3.95 -16.68 25.23
C VAL A 355 -2.87 -17.10 26.23
N PRO A 356 -3.14 -18.06 27.14
CA PRO A 356 -2.08 -18.56 28.00
C PRO A 356 -0.91 -18.85 27.08
N GLU A 357 0.27 -18.28 27.36
CA GLU A 357 1.49 -18.65 26.65
C GLU A 357 1.46 -20.17 26.53
N GLU A 358 1.47 -20.63 25.27
CA GLU A 358 1.28 -22.00 24.84
C GLU A 358 1.47 -22.99 25.98
N SER A 359 0.37 -23.45 26.60
CA SER A 359 0.43 -24.67 27.37
C SER A 359 0.87 -25.73 26.39
N THR A 360 2.12 -26.16 26.51
CA THR A 360 2.80 -27.14 25.68
C THR A 360 1.96 -28.41 25.57
N PHE A 361 1.10 -28.46 24.56
CA PHE A 361 0.50 -29.66 24.00
C PHE A 361 1.15 -29.91 22.63
N PHE A 362 2.48 -29.84 22.60
CA PHE A 362 3.26 -30.60 21.64
C PHE A 362 3.80 -31.78 22.43
N GLU A 363 3.34 -32.98 22.10
CA GLU A 363 4.05 -34.19 22.47
C GLU A 363 5.52 -33.99 22.05
N LYS A 364 6.42 -34.19 23.01
CA LYS A 364 7.87 -34.13 22.79
C LYS A 364 8.17 -34.97 21.55
N PRO A 365 8.76 -34.42 20.47
CA PRO A 365 9.16 -35.25 19.35
C PRO A 365 10.10 -36.34 19.88
N PRO A 366 9.96 -37.59 19.39
CA PRO A 366 10.78 -38.69 19.86
C PRO A 366 12.25 -38.32 19.70
N SER A 367 13.02 -38.65 20.72
CA SER A 367 14.47 -38.42 20.72
C SER A 367 15.12 -39.14 19.53
N LEU A 368 16.26 -38.63 19.06
CA LEU A 368 17.04 -39.28 17.99
C LEU A 368 17.47 -40.71 18.36
N GLU A 369 17.49 -41.04 19.66
CA GLU A 369 17.69 -42.40 20.19
C GLU A 369 16.45 -43.30 19.98
N GLU A 370 15.23 -42.77 20.14
CA GLU A 370 13.99 -43.51 19.88
C GLU A 370 13.75 -43.76 18.38
N LEU A 371 14.36 -42.96 17.50
CA LEU A 371 14.30 -43.13 16.05
C LEU A 371 15.39 -44.05 15.49
N GLY A 372 16.30 -44.57 16.33
CA GLY A 372 17.37 -45.49 15.90
C GLY A 372 18.38 -44.88 14.91
N LEU A 373 18.50 -43.55 14.87
CA LEU A 373 19.31 -42.80 13.90
C LEU A 373 20.60 -42.24 14.52
N VAL A 374 21.35 -43.07 15.25
CA VAL A 374 22.70 -42.71 15.71
C VAL A 374 23.72 -43.57 14.98
N GLU A 375 24.17 -43.11 13.82
CA GLU A 375 25.42 -43.61 13.23
C GLU A 375 26.62 -42.92 13.90
N ALA A 376 27.58 -43.74 14.31
CA ALA A 376 28.81 -43.30 14.95
C ALA A 376 29.68 -42.47 13.98
N VAL A 377 29.95 -41.23 14.34
CA VAL A 377 30.93 -40.39 13.64
C VAL A 377 32.33 -40.68 14.19
N PRO A 378 33.33 -41.04 13.36
CA PRO A 378 34.71 -41.20 13.81
C PRO A 378 35.36 -39.84 14.07
N SER A 379 36.03 -39.72 15.21
CA SER A 379 36.84 -38.56 15.58
C SER A 379 38.24 -38.64 14.95
N SER A 380 38.54 -37.76 14.00
CA SER A 380 39.91 -37.37 13.62
C SER A 380 39.84 -36.03 12.89
N LEU A 381 40.34 -34.94 13.49
CA LEU A 381 41.60 -34.25 13.12
C LEU A 381 41.51 -33.60 11.72
N GLU A 382 41.75 -32.31 11.50
CA GLU A 382 42.90 -31.50 11.91
C GLU A 382 42.56 -29.99 12.04
N LYS A 383 43.41 -29.26 12.78
CA LYS A 383 43.40 -27.79 12.91
C LYS A 383 43.91 -27.11 11.63
N PRO A 384 43.32 -25.99 11.17
CA PRO A 384 43.93 -25.16 10.15
C PRO A 384 45.07 -24.28 10.72
N PRO A 385 46.09 -23.94 9.91
CA PRO A 385 47.19 -23.06 10.31
C PRO A 385 46.77 -21.59 10.35
N PRO A 386 47.51 -20.72 11.06
CA PRO A 386 47.17 -19.31 11.20
C PRO A 386 47.46 -18.52 9.93
N LEU A 387 46.59 -17.56 9.61
CA LEU A 387 46.78 -16.59 8.54
C LEU A 387 47.88 -15.58 8.90
N GLU A 388 48.75 -15.30 7.92
CA GLU A 388 49.77 -14.25 7.96
C GLU A 388 49.16 -12.86 7.74
N ASP A 389 49.70 -11.89 8.49
CA ASP A 389 49.50 -10.46 8.38
C ASP A 389 50.06 -9.91 7.06
N THR A 390 49.23 -9.25 6.26
CA THR A 390 49.70 -8.37 5.18
C THR A 390 49.38 -6.92 5.52
N THR A 391 50.43 -6.20 5.86
CA THR A 391 50.55 -4.74 5.89
C THR A 391 50.16 -4.12 4.54
N SER A 392 49.30 -3.11 4.54
CA SER A 392 49.08 -2.25 3.37
C SER A 392 49.18 -0.76 3.73
N HIS A 393 50.13 -0.15 3.04
CA HIS A 393 50.56 1.24 2.97
C HIS A 393 49.48 2.34 3.01
N ASP A 394 49.81 3.37 3.79
CA ASP A 394 49.37 4.76 3.67
C ASP A 394 49.66 5.35 2.28
N LEU A 395 48.65 5.96 1.66
CA LEU A 395 48.82 7.06 0.71
C LEU A 395 47.65 8.04 0.86
N SER A 396 47.95 9.18 1.48
CA SER A 396 47.13 10.40 1.44
C SER A 396 47.49 11.22 0.20
N PRO A 397 46.53 11.86 -0.48
CA PRO A 397 46.81 13.04 -1.28
C PRO A 397 46.28 14.30 -0.59
N SER A 398 47.21 15.23 -0.42
CA SER A 398 47.03 16.65 -0.15
C SER A 398 46.04 17.30 -1.12
N PHE A 399 45.09 18.07 -0.59
CA PHE A 399 44.28 18.99 -1.38
C PHE A 399 44.69 20.42 -1.06
N GLU A 400 45.03 21.15 -2.11
CA GLU A 400 45.46 22.54 -2.09
C GLU A 400 44.30 23.49 -1.79
N GLU A 401 44.71 24.56 -1.14
CA GLU A 401 44.00 25.71 -0.64
C GLU A 401 43.74 26.71 -1.78
N THR A 402 42.49 27.15 -1.96
CA THR A 402 42.20 28.37 -2.73
C THR A 402 41.32 29.30 -1.90
N GLN A 403 41.88 30.48 -1.63
CA GLN A 403 41.32 31.58 -0.85
C GLN A 403 40.42 32.51 -1.69
N SER A 404 39.39 33.04 -1.01
CA SER A 404 38.80 34.40 -1.14
C SER A 404 38.08 34.73 -2.47
N LEU A 405 37.03 35.56 -2.58
CA LEU A 405 36.44 36.66 -1.82
C LEU A 405 34.91 36.62 -2.04
N ASP A 406 34.09 37.00 -1.07
CA ASP A 406 33.40 38.30 -1.05
C ASP A 406 32.39 38.36 0.11
N ASP A 407 32.50 39.44 0.87
CA ASP A 407 31.80 39.67 2.13
C ASP A 407 31.07 41.02 2.02
N SER A 408 29.75 41.01 1.82
CA SER A 408 28.86 42.07 2.29
C SER A 408 27.39 41.72 2.01
N LEU A 409 26.60 41.59 3.07
CA LEU A 409 25.32 42.29 3.26
C LEU A 409 24.69 41.85 4.59
N LEU A 410 24.95 42.67 5.62
CA LEU A 410 24.30 42.64 6.92
C LEU A 410 22.80 42.90 6.78
N ARG A 411 21.96 41.92 7.13
CA ARG A 411 20.58 42.16 7.58
C ARG A 411 20.42 41.62 9.01
N LYS A 412 19.97 42.53 9.88
CA LYS A 412 19.63 42.30 11.29
C LYS A 412 18.56 41.20 11.42
N GLU A 413 18.84 40.17 12.18
CA GLU A 413 17.82 39.27 12.73
C GLU A 413 17.39 39.72 14.14
N PRO A 414 16.10 39.62 14.50
CA PRO A 414 15.65 39.82 15.86
C PRO A 414 15.89 38.57 16.70
N SER A 415 16.62 38.76 17.79
CA SER A 415 16.84 37.82 18.88
C SER A 415 15.52 37.40 19.56
N GLY A 416 15.34 36.10 19.78
CA GLY A 416 14.49 35.62 20.89
C GLY A 416 13.50 34.50 20.59
N MET A 417 13.96 33.34 20.09
CA MET A 417 13.27 32.07 20.37
C MET A 417 14.31 30.99 20.68
N THR A 418 14.39 30.59 21.94
CA THR A 418 15.18 29.44 22.37
C THR A 418 14.63 28.18 21.71
N ASN A 419 15.35 27.66 20.71
CA ASN A 419 15.07 26.39 20.05
C ASN A 419 15.24 25.24 21.06
N LYS A 420 14.16 24.88 21.77
CA LYS A 420 14.07 23.57 22.41
C LYS A 420 13.99 22.52 21.29
N LYS A 421 15.12 21.86 21.02
CA LYS A 421 15.17 20.64 20.20
C LYS A 421 14.25 19.59 20.83
N ARG A 422 13.02 19.51 20.36
CA ARG A 422 12.07 18.48 20.78
C ARG A 422 12.48 17.17 20.13
N ARG A 423 12.78 16.15 20.95
CA ARG A 423 12.96 14.78 20.49
C ARG A 423 11.62 14.24 20.00
N PHE A 424 11.63 13.56 18.86
CA PHE A 424 10.51 12.77 18.36
C PHE A 424 10.11 11.71 19.39
N SER A 425 8.83 11.36 19.47
CA SER A 425 8.42 10.19 20.25
C SER A 425 8.94 8.91 19.58
N GLU A 426 9.06 7.83 20.35
CA GLU A 426 9.52 6.54 19.84
C GLU A 426 8.61 6.00 18.73
N THR A 427 7.31 6.22 18.84
CA THR A 427 6.32 5.89 17.78
C THR A 427 6.51 6.72 16.51
N GLU A 428 6.88 8.01 16.63
CA GLU A 428 7.20 8.85 15.46
C GLU A 428 8.49 8.39 14.79
N LEU A 429 9.47 7.97 15.59
CA LEU A 429 10.74 7.41 15.09
C LEU A 429 10.54 6.04 14.45
N GLU A 430 9.67 5.18 14.98
CA GLU A 430 9.31 3.90 14.35
C GLU A 430 8.52 4.11 13.06
N THR A 431 7.60 5.08 13.05
CA THR A 431 6.88 5.47 11.83
C THR A 431 7.87 5.97 10.77
N TRP A 432 8.80 6.84 11.17
CA TRP A 432 9.86 7.32 10.28
C TRP A 432 10.79 6.19 9.84
N ARG A 433 11.20 5.27 10.73
CA ARG A 433 12.04 4.11 10.37
C ARG A 433 11.32 3.15 9.43
N CYS A 434 10.02 2.93 9.62
CA CYS A 434 9.21 2.11 8.74
C CYS A 434 9.12 2.77 7.34
N MET A 435 8.79 4.06 7.28
CA MET A 435 8.82 4.83 6.03
C MET A 435 10.21 4.90 5.39
N ASN A 436 11.27 5.04 6.17
CA ASN A 436 12.63 5.10 5.68
C ASN A 436 13.15 3.71 5.26
N SER A 437 12.62 2.62 5.84
CA SER A 437 12.83 1.25 5.34
C SER A 437 12.09 0.97 4.03
N LEU A 438 10.99 1.68 3.77
CA LEU A 438 10.32 1.69 2.47
C LEU A 438 11.14 2.50 1.44
N CYS A 439 11.86 3.54 1.88
CA CYS A 439 12.75 4.33 1.02
C CYS A 439 14.12 3.66 0.78
N ARG A 440 14.57 2.83 1.72
CA ARG A 440 15.82 2.07 1.65
C ARG A 440 15.47 0.60 1.51
N GLY A 441 15.29 0.14 0.27
CA GLY A 441 15.18 -1.29 -0.03
C GLY A 441 16.19 -2.08 0.79
N ARG A 442 15.75 -3.19 1.41
CA ARG A 442 16.56 -4.01 2.31
C ARG A 442 17.91 -4.34 1.64
N GLY A 443 18.99 -3.77 2.18
CA GLY A 443 20.38 -4.10 1.84
C GLY A 443 21.11 -3.06 0.99
N GLY A 444 21.90 -2.21 1.65
CA GLY A 444 22.86 -1.33 0.98
C GLY A 444 23.26 -0.12 1.82
N PHE A 445 24.37 -0.23 2.56
CA PHE A 445 25.06 0.94 3.11
C PHE A 445 25.61 1.78 1.95
N LEU A 446 25.01 2.94 1.69
CA LEU A 446 25.61 3.97 0.85
C LEU A 446 26.21 5.05 1.77
N ARG A 447 27.54 5.09 1.80
CA ARG A 447 28.35 6.14 2.41
C ARG A 447 28.13 7.41 1.58
N VAL A 448 27.48 8.41 2.15
CA VAL A 448 27.39 9.75 1.53
C VAL A 448 28.72 10.46 1.80
N THR A 449 29.58 10.56 0.80
CA THR A 449 30.62 11.59 0.78
C THR A 449 29.98 12.90 0.35
N ARG A 450 30.23 13.96 1.14
CA ARG A 450 29.69 15.31 0.98
C ARG A 450 30.07 15.95 -0.34
#